data_AF-A0A932Z4J7-F1
#
_entry.id   AF-A0A932Z4J7-F1
#
_cell.length_a   1.000
_cell.length_b   1.000
_cell.length_c   1.000
_cell.angle_alpha   90.00
_cell.angle_beta   90.00
_cell.angle_gamma   90.00
#
_symmetry.space_group_name_H-M   'P 1'
#
loop_
_entity.id
_entity.type
_entity.pdbx_description
1 polymer ?
#
loop_
_entity_poly.entity_id
_entity_poly.type
_entity_poly.pdbx_seq_one_letter_code
_entity_poly.pdbx_strand_id
1 'polypeptide(L)' 'MTKEKIAKKKESKEKGITFQCKFCEKFKALEEMILLTRFSPPLVACRACEKRMS' A
#
# COMPACT_ATOMS: atom_id res chain seq x y z
N MET A 1 28.31 -4.92 -10.42
CA MET A 1 27.11 -5.55 -9.86
C MET A 1 27.09 -5.21 -8.37
N THR A 2 26.14 -4.54 -7.72
CA THR A 2 24.84 -3.96 -8.08
C THR A 2 24.55 -3.00 -6.91
N LYS A 3 24.51 -1.67 -7.13
CA LYS A 3 24.21 -0.71 -6.06
C LYS A 3 22.84 -0.09 -6.31
N GLU A 4 21.85 -0.75 -5.72
CA GLU A 4 20.68 -0.21 -5.04
C GLU A 4 20.12 1.10 -5.62
N LYS A 5 19.03 0.96 -6.37
CA LYS A 5 18.14 2.07 -6.75
C LYS A 5 17.50 2.62 -5.48
N ILE A 6 18.17 3.57 -4.83
CA ILE A 6 17.59 4.41 -3.80
C ILE A 6 16.56 5.30 -4.51
N ALA A 7 15.30 4.87 -4.45
CA ALA A 7 14.17 5.64 -4.90
C ALA A 7 14.13 6.94 -4.09
N LYS A 8 14.49 8.04 -4.75
CA LYS A 8 14.35 9.43 -4.27
C LYS A 8 12.93 9.64 -3.71
N LYS A 9 12.76 9.58 -2.38
CA LYS A 9 11.60 10.18 -1.73
C LYS A 9 11.91 11.65 -1.49
N LYS A 10 11.42 12.49 -2.41
CA LYS A 10 11.37 13.93 -2.24
C LYS A 10 10.63 14.23 -0.94
N GLU A 11 11.32 14.88 -0.02
CA GLU A 11 10.72 15.66 1.05
C GLU A 11 9.71 16.62 0.44
N SER A 12 8.44 16.46 0.79
CA SER A 12 7.41 17.45 0.59
C SER A 12 6.42 17.25 1.73
N LYS A 13 6.44 18.23 2.63
CA LYS A 13 5.48 18.43 3.71
C LYS A 13 4.06 18.09 3.26
N GLU A 14 3.33 17.35 4.10
CA GLU A 14 1.86 17.22 4.06
C GLU A 14 1.23 16.35 2.96
N LYS A 15 1.95 15.38 2.36
CA LYS A 15 1.33 14.38 1.48
C LYS A 15 1.46 12.99 2.11
N GLY A 16 0.35 12.53 2.70
CA GLY A 16 0.24 11.27 3.44
C GLY A 16 0.89 10.08 2.73
N ILE A 17 1.43 9.14 3.51
CA ILE A 17 2.12 7.96 3.00
C ILE A 17 1.14 7.17 2.12
N THR A 18 1.49 6.98 0.84
CA THR A 18 0.70 6.14 -0.08
C THR A 18 1.34 4.78 -0.27
N PHE A 19 0.51 3.76 -0.44
CA PHE A 19 0.88 2.38 -0.67
C PHE A 19 0.13 1.84 -1.88
N GLN A 20 0.59 0.73 -2.46
CA GLN A 20 -0.09 0.07 -3.58
C GLN A 20 -0.98 -1.06 -3.05
N CYS A 21 -2.25 -1.10 -3.48
CA CYS A 21 -3.14 -2.21 -3.13
C CYS A 21 -2.78 -3.46 -3.95
N LYS A 22 -2.65 -4.63 -3.30
CA LYS A 22 -2.37 -5.91 -3.97
C LYS A 22 -3.46 -6.35 -4.96
N PHE A 23 -4.69 -5.87 -4.79
CA PHE A 23 -5.86 -6.36 -5.54
C PHE A 23 -6.25 -5.49 -6.73
N CYS A 24 -6.19 -4.17 -6.58
CA CYS A 24 -6.55 -3.23 -7.65
C CYS A 24 -5.34 -2.49 -8.22
N GLU A 25 -4.15 -2.72 -7.67
CA GLU A 25 -2.87 -2.14 -8.10
C GLU A 25 -2.81 -0.60 -8.04
N LYS A 26 -3.84 0.04 -7.48
CA LYS A 26 -3.91 1.49 -7.30
C LYS A 26 -3.14 1.93 -6.07
N PHE A 27 -2.50 3.09 -6.19
CA PHE A 27 -1.90 3.78 -5.05
C PHE A 27 -2.97 4.47 -4.21
N LYS A 28 -2.97 4.21 -2.91
CA LYS A 28 -3.93 4.72 -1.94
C LYS A 28 -3.20 5.21 -0.70
N ALA A 29 -3.78 6.19 0.00
CA ALA A 29 -3.25 6.66 1.27
C ALA A 29 -3.24 5.53 2.31
N LEU A 30 -2.31 5.60 3.27
CA LEU A 30 -2.23 4.65 4.38
C LEU A 30 -3.56 4.51 5.12
N GLU A 31 -4.30 5.61 5.27
CA GLU A 31 -5.63 5.63 5.91
C GLU A 31 -6.68 4.81 5.14
N GLU A 32 -6.53 4.71 3.82
CA GLU A 32 -7.36 3.88 2.94
C GLU A 32 -6.85 2.42 2.83
N MET A 33 -5.71 2.10 3.43
CA MET A 33 -5.17 0.74 3.47
C MET A 33 -5.62 -0.02 4.72
N ILE A 34 -5.72 -1.33 4.57
CA ILE A 34 -6.09 -2.28 5.62
C ILE A 34 -5.23 -3.54 5.52
N LEU A 35 -4.86 -4.08 6.67
CA LEU A 35 -4.17 -5.37 6.77
C LEU A 35 -5.22 -6.49 6.87
N LEU A 36 -5.23 -7.37 5.88
CA LEU A 36 -6.08 -8.55 5.85
C LEU A 36 -5.38 -9.70 6.58
N THR A 37 -5.70 -9.86 7.86
CA THR A 37 -5.16 -10.93 8.73
C THR A 37 -5.79 -12.30 8.49
N ARG A 38 -6.89 -12.36 7.74
CA ARG A 38 -7.53 -13.63 7.32
C ARG A 38 -6.72 -14.45 6.31
N PHE A 39 -5.70 -13.86 5.71
CA PHE A 39 -4.78 -14.53 4.79
C PHE A 39 -3.45 -14.80 5.49
N SER A 40 -2.78 -15.91 5.13
CA SER A 40 -1.44 -16.24 5.59
C SER A 40 -0.49 -16.36 4.39
N PRO A 41 0.52 -15.46 4.25
CA PRO A 41 0.82 -14.32 5.12
C PRO A 41 -0.23 -13.19 5.02
N PRO A 42 -0.30 -12.29 6.03
CA PRO A 42 -1.21 -11.15 6.01
C PRO A 42 -1.00 -10.29 4.76
N LEU A 43 -2.09 -9.91 4.10
CA LEU A 43 -2.04 -9.13 2.86
C LEU A 43 -2.48 -7.68 3.11
N VAL A 44 -1.80 -6.72 2.46
CA VAL A 44 -2.23 -5.32 2.48
C VAL A 44 -3.15 -5.05 1.29
N ALA A 45 -4.33 -4.52 1.58
CA ALA A 45 -5.35 -4.16 0.60
C ALA A 45 -5.86 -2.75 0.87
N CYS A 46 -6.56 -2.14 -0.08
CA CYS A 46 -7.36 -0.97 0.22
C CYS A 46 -8.73 -1.38 0.81
N ARG A 47 -9.33 -0.51 1.63
CA ARG A 47 -10.67 -0.72 2.23
C ARG A 47 -11.74 -1.06 1.19
N ALA A 48 -11.64 -0.50 -0.02
CA ALA A 48 -12.58 -0.79 -1.10
C ALA A 48 -12.49 -2.24 -1.61
N CYS A 49 -11.29 -2.82 -1.68
CA CYS A 49 -11.08 -4.21 -2.07
C CYS A 49 -11.45 -5.17 -0.93
N GLU A 50 -11.18 -4.78 0.32
CA GLU A 50 -11.59 -5.54 1.50
C GLU A 50 -13.11 -5.70 1.57
N LYS A 51 -13.87 -4.61 1.43
CA LYS A 51 -15.35 -4.63 1.40
C LYS A 51 -15.95 -5.48 0.28
N ARG A 52 -15.29 -5.59 -0.88
CA ARG A 52 -15.77 -6.45 -1.98
C ARG A 52 -15.58 -7.94 -1.70
N MET A 53 -14.70 -8.25 -0.76
CA MET A 53 -14.37 -9.61 -0.35
C MET A 53 -15.00 -9.99 0.99
N SER A 54 -15.76 -9.08 1.62
CA SER A 54 -16.50 -9.34 2.85
C SER A 54 -17.96 -9.62 2.56
#